data_AF-G8S4F1-F1
#
_entry.id   AF-G8S4F1-F1
#
_cell.length_a   1.000
_cell.length_b   1.000
_cell.length_c   1.000
_cell.angle_alpha   90.00
_cell.angle_beta   90.00
_cell.angle_gamma   90.00
#
_symmetry.space_group_name_H-M   'P 1'
#
loop_
_entity.id
_entity.type
_entity.pdbx_description
1 polymer ?
#
loop_
_entity_poly.entity_id
_entity_poly.type
_entity_poly.pdbx_seq_one_letter_code
_entity_poly.pdbx_strand_id
1 'polypeptide(L)'
;MRVTKLTHACLRIEGAGVLVVDPGEFSEKSALDGADAVVITHEHFDHLDVAALTEAVRRRPELRIFSHAAVLAQLGEIAEATTEVRPGDEFRAAGFTLRAYGGQHAVIHPYIPRIANLGYLIDDGAGSLYHPGDSFVAPDGAPVDTLCVPLNAPWMKVSEAIEFARAVKPGRAIAIHDGLLNDRGAAISDGHLERFSETRYQHVAPGTTLT
;
A
#
# COMPACT_ATOMS: atom_id res chain seq x y z
N MET A 1 8.20 12.48 6.61
CA MET A 1 6.76 12.10 6.63
C MET A 1 6.48 11.30 7.90
N ARG A 2 5.24 11.31 8.41
CA ARG A 2 4.78 10.45 9.53
C ARG A 2 3.89 9.35 8.96
N VAL A 3 4.25 8.09 9.17
CA VAL A 3 3.53 6.94 8.61
C VAL A 3 2.85 6.17 9.74
N THR A 4 1.53 6.18 9.77
CA THR A 4 0.75 5.36 10.71
C THR A 4 0.31 4.09 10.01
N LYS A 5 0.77 2.94 10.52
CA LYS A 5 0.32 1.62 10.05
C LYS A 5 -1.07 1.36 10.61
N LEU A 6 -2.04 1.12 9.74
CA LEU A 6 -3.39 0.70 10.08
C LEU A 6 -3.57 -0.77 9.76
N THR A 7 -4.73 -1.34 10.07
CA THR A 7 -4.92 -2.79 9.91
C THR A 7 -4.65 -3.23 8.47
N HIS A 8 -4.00 -4.40 8.34
CA HIS A 8 -3.68 -5.03 7.07
C HIS A 8 -2.71 -4.23 6.17
N ALA A 9 -3.18 -3.70 5.04
CA ALA A 9 -2.38 -2.95 4.06
C ALA A 9 -2.55 -1.43 4.18
N CYS A 10 -3.47 -0.94 5.02
CA CYS A 10 -3.75 0.48 5.05
C CYS A 10 -2.63 1.27 5.75
N LEU A 11 -2.19 2.35 5.10
CA LEU A 11 -1.29 3.33 5.68
C LEU A 11 -1.91 4.72 5.65
N ARG A 12 -1.78 5.45 6.74
CA ARG A 12 -2.05 6.89 6.79
C ARG A 12 -0.74 7.63 6.88
N ILE A 13 -0.47 8.49 5.90
CA ILE A 13 0.79 9.22 5.76
C ILE A 13 0.51 10.73 5.90
N GLU A 14 1.14 11.33 6.90
CA GLU A 14 0.94 12.73 7.28
C GLU A 14 2.23 13.53 7.08
N GLY A 15 2.10 14.72 6.50
CA GLY A 15 3.19 15.62 6.18
C GLY A 15 2.67 17.00 5.83
N ALA A 16 2.85 17.43 4.58
CA ALA A 16 2.23 18.65 4.06
C ALA A 16 0.69 18.53 3.92
N GLY A 17 0.19 17.31 3.77
CA GLY A 17 -1.21 16.94 3.82
C GLY A 17 -1.36 15.51 4.36
N VAL A 18 -2.53 14.93 4.15
CA VAL A 18 -2.90 13.58 4.58
C VAL A 18 -3.16 12.70 3.36
N LEU A 19 -2.29 11.72 3.15
CA LEU A 19 -2.43 10.69 2.14
C LEU A 19 -2.82 9.36 2.79
N VAL A 20 -3.80 8.66 2.24
CA VAL A 20 -4.19 7.31 2.69
C VAL A 20 -3.93 6.32 1.57
N VAL A 21 -3.31 5.19 1.90
CA VAL A 21 -3.05 4.08 0.98
C VAL A 21 -3.95 2.92 1.38
N ASP A 22 -4.63 2.30 0.41
CA ASP A 22 -5.42 1.07 0.54
C ASP A 22 -6.33 0.99 1.79
N PRO A 23 -7.27 1.94 2.00
CA PRO A 23 -8.27 1.88 3.07
C PRO A 23 -9.36 0.83 2.77
N GLY A 24 -8.96 -0.44 2.67
CA GLY A 24 -9.87 -1.55 2.41
C GLY A 24 -10.76 -1.92 3.60
N GLU A 25 -11.59 -2.95 3.42
CA GLU A 25 -12.63 -3.35 4.38
C GLU A 25 -12.06 -3.71 5.77
N PHE A 26 -10.84 -4.27 5.82
CA PHE A 26 -10.16 -4.62 7.07
C PHE A 26 -9.64 -3.40 7.86
N SER A 27 -9.57 -2.23 7.22
CA SER A 27 -8.97 -1.04 7.78
C SER A 27 -9.93 -0.28 8.69
N GLU A 28 -9.35 0.44 9.65
CA GLU A 28 -10.07 1.40 10.47
C GLU A 28 -10.68 2.50 9.59
N LYS A 29 -12.00 2.73 9.68
CA LYS A 29 -12.68 3.75 8.85
C LYS A 29 -12.18 5.17 9.13
N SER A 30 -11.64 5.40 10.33
CA SER A 30 -10.98 6.66 10.70
C SER A 30 -9.71 6.95 9.89
N ALA A 31 -9.19 5.99 9.12
CA ALA A 31 -8.09 6.22 8.17
C ALA A 31 -8.38 7.44 7.26
N LEU A 32 -9.63 7.55 6.82
CA LEU A 32 -10.12 8.55 5.87
C LEU A 32 -10.43 9.91 6.50
N ASP A 33 -10.37 10.05 7.83
CA ASP A 33 -10.71 11.28 8.52
C ASP A 33 -9.71 12.40 8.15
N GLY A 34 -10.22 13.46 7.53
CA GLY A 34 -9.39 14.57 7.05
C GLY A 34 -8.40 14.20 5.95
N ALA A 35 -8.56 13.06 5.27
CA ALA A 35 -7.73 12.71 4.12
C ALA A 35 -7.87 13.77 3.02
N ASP A 36 -6.74 14.16 2.42
CA ASP A 36 -6.68 15.05 1.26
C ASP A 36 -6.62 14.25 -0.05
N ALA A 37 -5.96 13.09 0.00
CA ALA A 37 -5.92 12.15 -1.11
C ALA A 37 -5.92 10.70 -0.64
N VAL A 38 -6.40 9.82 -1.51
CA VAL A 38 -6.34 8.36 -1.37
C VAL A 38 -5.67 7.77 -2.60
N VAL A 39 -4.78 6.80 -2.42
CA VAL A 39 -4.30 5.93 -3.51
C VAL A 39 -4.73 4.48 -3.24
N ILE A 40 -5.20 3.81 -4.29
CA ILE A 40 -5.65 2.41 -4.23
C ILE A 40 -4.79 1.58 -5.18
N THR A 41 -4.17 0.53 -4.67
CA THR A 41 -3.27 -0.34 -5.45
C THR A 41 -4.03 -1.23 -6.43
N HIS A 42 -5.13 -1.85 -5.99
CA HIS A 42 -5.97 -2.74 -6.80
C HIS A 42 -7.38 -2.98 -6.23
N GLU A 43 -8.20 -3.74 -6.96
CA GLU A 43 -9.64 -3.87 -6.69
C GLU A 43 -10.08 -4.91 -5.64
N HIS A 44 -9.16 -5.55 -4.91
CA HIS A 44 -9.58 -6.48 -3.86
C HIS A 44 -10.14 -5.73 -2.64
N PHE A 45 -11.11 -6.33 -1.97
CA PHE A 45 -11.90 -5.72 -0.90
C PHE A 45 -11.07 -5.36 0.35
N ASP A 46 -9.99 -6.09 0.62
CA ASP A 46 -9.03 -5.82 1.70
C ASP A 46 -8.11 -4.61 1.41
N HIS A 47 -8.15 -4.07 0.18
CA HIS A 47 -7.48 -2.82 -0.23
C HIS A 47 -8.48 -1.71 -0.61
N LEU A 48 -9.70 -2.07 -1.02
CA LEU A 48 -10.74 -1.15 -1.52
C LEU A 48 -12.05 -1.33 -0.76
N ASP A 49 -12.47 -0.30 -0.01
CA ASP A 49 -13.82 -0.17 0.52
C ASP A 49 -14.57 0.96 -0.18
N VAL A 50 -15.36 0.61 -1.21
CA VAL A 50 -16.13 1.57 -2.01
C VAL A 50 -17.15 2.34 -1.16
N ALA A 51 -17.74 1.70 -0.15
CA ALA A 51 -18.74 2.34 0.70
C ALA A 51 -18.10 3.40 1.59
N ALA A 52 -16.95 3.08 2.19
CA ALA A 52 -16.19 4.03 3.01
C ALA A 52 -15.65 5.21 2.18
N LEU A 53 -15.15 4.96 0.96
CA LEU A 53 -14.70 6.02 0.07
C LEU A 53 -15.84 6.92 -0.38
N THR A 54 -16.99 6.35 -0.71
CA THR A 54 -18.19 7.10 -1.09
C THR A 54 -18.61 8.06 0.00
N GLU A 55 -18.66 7.55 1.24
CA GLU A 55 -18.98 8.36 2.40
C GLU A 55 -17.92 9.43 2.68
N ALA A 56 -16.63 9.13 2.52
CA ALA A 56 -15.56 10.10 2.69
C ALA A 56 -15.63 11.25 1.65
N VAL A 57 -15.89 10.94 0.38
CA VAL A 57 -16.07 11.95 -0.68
C VAL A 57 -17.32 12.80 -0.42
N ARG A 58 -18.42 12.21 0.06
CA ARG A 58 -19.62 12.98 0.45
C ARG A 58 -19.34 13.98 1.57
N ARG A 59 -18.54 13.60 2.56
CA ARG A 59 -18.13 14.50 3.65
C ARG A 59 -17.12 15.56 3.19
N ARG A 60 -16.28 15.24 2.21
CA ARG A 60 -15.24 16.12 1.68
C ARG A 60 -15.17 16.02 0.16
N PRO A 61 -15.95 16.83 -0.58
CA PRO A 61 -15.98 16.79 -2.04
C PRO A 61 -14.63 17.08 -2.71
N GLU A 62 -13.68 17.70 -2.00
CA GLU A 62 -12.32 17.96 -2.48
C GLU A 62 -11.38 16.74 -2.40
N LEU A 63 -11.79 15.66 -1.71
CA LEU A 63 -11.00 14.43 -1.62
C LEU A 63 -10.76 13.86 -3.02
N ARG A 64 -9.48 13.63 -3.35
CA ARG A 64 -9.08 13.02 -4.64
C ARG A 64 -8.62 11.59 -4.45
N ILE A 65 -9.05 10.72 -5.34
CA ILE A 65 -8.66 9.30 -5.36
C ILE A 65 -7.78 9.04 -6.59
N PHE A 66 -6.79 8.17 -6.47
CA PHE A 66 -5.90 7.79 -7.56
C PHE A 66 -5.78 6.27 -7.63
N SER A 67 -6.05 5.67 -8.79
CA SER A 67 -5.94 4.22 -9.00
C SER A 67 -5.97 3.85 -10.48
N HIS A 68 -5.84 2.57 -10.82
CA HIS A 68 -5.94 2.09 -12.20
C HIS A 68 -7.39 1.92 -12.67
N ALA A 69 -7.61 1.85 -13.99
CA ALA A 69 -8.91 1.85 -14.62
C ALA A 69 -9.91 0.79 -14.09
N ALA A 70 -9.44 -0.41 -13.74
CA ALA A 70 -10.31 -1.46 -13.19
C ALA A 70 -10.93 -1.10 -11.81
N VAL A 71 -10.21 -0.36 -10.95
CA VAL A 71 -10.78 0.19 -9.71
C VAL A 71 -11.82 1.25 -10.04
N LEU A 72 -11.52 2.19 -10.96
CA LEU A 72 -12.46 3.24 -11.36
C LEU A 72 -13.81 2.67 -11.83
N ALA A 73 -13.79 1.53 -12.53
CA ALA A 73 -15.01 0.85 -12.97
C ALA A 73 -15.92 0.37 -11.83
N GLN A 74 -15.41 0.24 -10.61
CA GLN A 74 -16.15 -0.18 -9.41
C GLN A 74 -16.65 1.00 -8.56
N LEU A 75 -16.17 2.21 -8.82
CA LEU A 75 -16.37 3.38 -7.94
C LEU A 75 -17.72 4.11 -8.13
N GLY A 76 -18.49 3.75 -9.14
CA GLY A 76 -19.84 4.32 -9.35
C GLY A 76 -19.84 5.86 -9.34
N GLU A 77 -20.58 6.45 -8.40
CA GLU A 77 -20.76 7.90 -8.29
C GLU A 77 -19.48 8.68 -7.94
N ILE A 78 -18.49 8.04 -7.30
CA ILE A 78 -17.21 8.68 -6.95
C ILE A 78 -16.11 8.48 -8.01
N ALA A 79 -16.44 7.90 -9.16
CA ALA A 79 -15.52 7.80 -10.28
C ALA A 79 -15.00 9.18 -10.74
N GLU A 80 -15.82 10.25 -10.64
CA GLU A 80 -15.42 11.63 -10.98
C GLU A 80 -14.39 12.22 -10.00
N ALA A 81 -14.39 11.75 -8.75
CA ALA A 81 -13.39 12.10 -7.74
C ALA A 81 -12.04 11.37 -7.99
N THR A 82 -12.00 10.44 -8.95
CA THR A 82 -10.88 9.54 -9.17
C THR A 82 -10.10 9.88 -10.42
N THR A 83 -8.78 9.83 -10.33
CA THR A 83 -7.86 10.00 -11.45
C THR A 83 -7.22 8.65 -11.79
N GLU A 84 -7.31 8.25 -13.06
CA GLU A 84 -6.64 7.04 -13.55
C GLU A 84 -5.11 7.21 -13.46
N VAL A 85 -4.43 6.17 -12.97
CA VAL A 85 -2.98 6.06 -12.88
C VAL A 85 -2.53 4.77 -13.55
N ARG A 86 -1.39 4.84 -14.26
CA ARG A 86 -0.74 3.73 -14.93
C ARG A 86 0.67 3.50 -14.40
N PRO A 87 1.23 2.28 -14.52
CA PRO A 87 2.63 2.05 -14.18
C PRO A 87 3.54 3.01 -14.96
N GLY A 88 4.47 3.64 -14.25
CA GLY A 88 5.39 4.64 -14.78
C GLY A 88 4.93 6.08 -14.58
N ASP A 89 3.65 6.34 -14.31
CA ASP A 89 3.15 7.69 -14.07
C ASP A 89 3.76 8.30 -12.81
N GLU A 90 4.06 9.60 -12.89
CA GLU A 90 4.47 10.44 -11.75
C GLU A 90 3.45 11.55 -11.57
N PHE A 91 3.02 11.78 -10.32
CA PHE A 91 1.99 12.76 -9.99
C PHE A 91 2.17 13.29 -8.57
N ARG A 92 1.38 14.31 -8.20
CA ARG A 92 1.35 14.84 -6.83
C ARG A 92 -0.01 14.60 -6.18
N ALA A 93 0.00 14.21 -4.91
CA ALA A 93 -1.20 14.04 -4.11
C ALA A 93 -0.92 14.36 -2.64
N ALA A 94 -1.81 15.11 -1.97
CA ALA A 94 -1.67 15.50 -0.56
C ALA A 94 -0.29 16.09 -0.17
N GLY A 95 0.36 16.79 -1.11
CA GLY A 95 1.69 17.39 -0.89
C GLY A 95 2.88 16.48 -1.22
N PHE A 96 2.66 15.17 -1.41
CA PHE A 96 3.70 14.19 -1.77
C PHE A 96 3.89 14.09 -3.28
N THR A 97 5.09 13.69 -3.71
CA THR A 97 5.35 13.19 -5.06
C THR A 97 5.16 11.67 -5.05
N LEU A 98 4.37 11.15 -5.98
CA LEU A 98 4.13 9.72 -6.13
C LEU A 98 4.58 9.25 -7.51
N ARG A 99 5.19 8.07 -7.55
CA ARG A 99 5.43 7.33 -8.78
C ARG A 99 4.82 5.95 -8.71
N ALA A 100 4.06 5.59 -9.74
CA ALA A 100 3.41 4.29 -9.83
C ALA A 100 4.33 3.27 -10.51
N TYR A 101 4.32 2.05 -9.98
CA TYR A 101 5.12 0.91 -10.42
C TYR A 101 4.24 -0.34 -10.55
N GLY A 102 4.83 -1.44 -11.02
CA GLY A 102 4.11 -2.70 -11.17
C GLY A 102 3.27 -2.75 -12.44
N GLY A 103 1.98 -3.04 -12.29
CA GLY A 103 1.03 -3.22 -13.38
C GLY A 103 0.29 -4.56 -13.32
N GLN A 104 0.73 -5.49 -12.48
CA GLN A 104 0.09 -6.79 -12.27
C GLN A 104 0.27 -7.26 -10.83
N HIS A 105 -0.81 -7.79 -10.25
CA HIS A 105 -0.80 -8.49 -8.97
C HIS A 105 0.10 -9.74 -9.02
N ALA A 106 0.64 -10.20 -7.89
CA ALA A 106 1.30 -11.49 -7.76
C ALA A 106 0.39 -12.64 -8.26
N VAL A 107 0.97 -13.79 -8.62
CA VAL A 107 0.17 -14.91 -9.13
C VAL A 107 -0.61 -15.54 -7.99
N ILE A 108 -1.94 -15.46 -8.01
CA ILE A 108 -2.79 -16.14 -7.01
C ILE A 108 -2.85 -17.64 -7.29
N HIS A 109 -3.26 -17.99 -8.50
CA HIS A 109 -3.31 -19.37 -8.97
C HIS A 109 -3.28 -19.38 -10.51
N PRO A 110 -2.68 -20.37 -11.18
CA PRO A 110 -2.64 -20.45 -12.65
C PRO A 110 -4.01 -20.43 -13.36
N TYR A 111 -5.11 -20.65 -12.64
CA TYR A 111 -6.48 -20.65 -13.18
C TYR A 111 -7.22 -19.33 -12.95
N ILE A 112 -6.63 -18.40 -12.22
CA ILE A 112 -7.20 -17.09 -11.94
C ILE A 112 -6.46 -16.07 -12.82
N PRO A 113 -7.14 -15.33 -13.70
CA PRO A 113 -6.53 -14.24 -14.44
C PRO A 113 -5.86 -13.24 -13.49
N ARG A 114 -4.63 -12.82 -13.81
CA ARG A 114 -3.96 -11.78 -13.03
C ARG A 114 -4.65 -10.44 -13.28
N ILE A 115 -4.97 -9.74 -12.20
CA ILE A 115 -5.53 -8.39 -12.24
C ILE A 115 -4.41 -7.35 -12.19
N ALA A 116 -4.77 -6.11 -12.47
CA ALA A 116 -3.85 -5.00 -12.31
C ALA A 116 -3.50 -4.80 -10.83
N ASN A 117 -2.29 -4.32 -10.57
CA ASN A 117 -1.86 -3.85 -9.25
C ASN A 117 -0.80 -2.78 -9.45
N LEU A 118 -1.00 -1.63 -8.81
CA LEU A 118 0.00 -0.57 -8.74
C LEU A 118 0.79 -0.66 -7.43
N GLY A 119 2.10 -0.48 -7.51
CA GLY A 119 2.92 -0.08 -6.36
C GLY A 119 3.12 1.42 -6.36
N TYR A 120 3.17 2.07 -5.21
CA TYR A 120 3.39 3.51 -5.08
C TYR A 120 4.66 3.81 -4.31
N LEU A 121 5.61 4.49 -4.97
CA LEU A 121 6.72 5.16 -4.29
C LEU A 121 6.27 6.57 -3.92
N ILE A 122 6.30 6.88 -2.64
CA ILE A 122 5.77 8.11 -2.04
C ILE A 122 6.95 8.87 -1.43
N ASP A 123 7.15 10.11 -1.87
CA ASP A 123 8.32 10.92 -1.52
C ASP A 123 7.88 12.33 -1.04
N ASP A 124 8.50 12.81 0.04
CA ASP A 124 8.26 14.15 0.60
C ASP A 124 9.46 15.10 0.50
N GLY A 125 10.49 14.71 -0.24
CA GLY A 125 11.76 15.42 -0.42
C GLY A 125 12.79 15.18 0.67
N ALA A 126 12.40 14.59 1.81
CA ALA A 126 13.29 14.24 2.91
C ALA A 126 13.48 12.72 3.05
N GLY A 127 12.50 11.93 2.60
CA GLY A 127 12.66 10.49 2.42
C GLY A 127 11.54 9.88 1.59
N SER A 128 11.62 8.57 1.39
CA SER A 128 10.69 7.81 0.55
C SER A 128 10.12 6.55 1.22
N LEU A 129 8.87 6.22 0.89
CA LEU A 129 8.21 4.97 1.27
C LEU A 129 7.67 4.26 0.02
N TYR A 130 7.90 2.95 -0.11
CA TYR A 130 7.33 2.15 -1.19
C TYR A 130 6.26 1.19 -0.67
N HIS A 131 5.03 1.38 -1.13
CA HIS A 131 3.91 0.47 -0.90
C HIS A 131 3.62 -0.36 -2.15
N PRO A 132 3.92 -1.67 -2.19
CA PRO A 132 3.87 -2.44 -3.42
C PRO A 132 2.47 -2.94 -3.81
N GLY A 133 1.48 -2.75 -2.93
CA GLY A 133 0.23 -3.51 -2.98
C GLY A 133 0.53 -5.01 -2.91
N ASP A 134 -0.21 -5.79 -3.69
CA ASP A 134 -0.06 -7.24 -3.73
C ASP A 134 0.85 -7.66 -4.88
N SER A 135 2.05 -7.09 -4.91
CA SER A 135 3.06 -7.42 -5.90
C SER A 135 4.46 -7.44 -5.29
N PHE A 136 5.39 -8.11 -5.98
CA PHE A 136 6.82 -8.12 -5.63
C PHE A 136 7.65 -7.38 -6.68
N VAL A 137 7.08 -6.35 -7.32
CA VAL A 137 7.77 -5.53 -8.33
C VAL A 137 8.59 -4.46 -7.62
N ALA A 138 9.91 -4.53 -7.74
CA ALA A 138 10.82 -3.53 -7.20
C ALA A 138 10.69 -2.19 -7.94
N PRO A 139 10.77 -1.04 -7.25
CA PRO A 139 10.70 0.26 -7.89
C PRO A 139 12.06 0.63 -8.50
N ASP A 140 12.25 0.31 -9.78
CA ASP A 140 13.51 0.61 -10.47
C ASP A 140 13.80 2.11 -10.53
N GLY A 141 15.09 2.44 -10.39
CA GLY A 141 15.62 3.80 -10.61
C GLY A 141 15.38 4.80 -9.49
N ALA A 142 14.93 4.38 -8.32
CA ALA A 142 14.75 5.26 -7.15
C ALA A 142 15.18 4.56 -5.84
N PRO A 143 15.88 5.26 -4.94
CA PRO A 143 16.18 4.73 -3.60
C PRO A 143 14.89 4.65 -2.76
N VAL A 144 14.82 3.62 -1.91
CA VAL A 144 13.69 3.39 -0.99
C VAL A 144 14.19 3.46 0.44
N ASP A 145 13.76 4.46 1.20
CA ASP A 145 14.13 4.53 2.63
C ASP A 145 13.32 3.53 3.46
N THR A 146 12.02 3.44 3.21
CA THR A 146 11.11 2.51 3.89
C THR A 146 10.34 1.65 2.90
N LEU A 147 10.54 0.34 2.93
CA LEU A 147 9.76 -0.61 2.14
C LEU A 147 8.61 -1.18 2.96
N CYS A 148 7.40 -1.19 2.41
CA CYS A 148 6.31 -2.01 2.93
C CYS A 148 6.43 -3.42 2.33
N VAL A 149 6.46 -4.44 3.17
CA VAL A 149 6.64 -5.84 2.76
C VAL A 149 5.39 -6.63 3.14
N PRO A 150 4.65 -7.21 2.17
CA PRO A 150 3.56 -8.13 2.45
C PRO A 150 4.05 -9.31 3.30
N LEU A 151 3.38 -9.56 4.43
CA LEU A 151 3.80 -10.58 5.39
C LEU A 151 3.10 -11.93 5.16
N ASN A 152 1.84 -11.90 4.73
CA ASN A 152 1.07 -13.11 4.51
C ASN A 152 -0.10 -12.93 3.54
N ALA A 153 -0.20 -13.80 2.54
CA ALA A 153 -1.41 -13.96 1.75
C ALA A 153 -1.54 -15.43 1.31
N PRO A 154 -2.75 -15.89 0.92
CA PRO A 154 -2.93 -17.25 0.39
C PRO A 154 -2.09 -17.55 -0.86
N TRP A 155 -1.65 -16.49 -1.57
CA TRP A 155 -0.95 -16.56 -2.84
C TRP A 155 0.57 -16.46 -2.75
N MET A 156 1.14 -16.27 -1.56
CA MET A 156 2.59 -16.06 -1.39
C MET A 156 3.28 -17.04 -0.46
N LYS A 157 4.60 -17.14 -0.62
CA LYS A 157 5.53 -17.70 0.34
C LYS A 157 6.35 -16.57 0.96
N VAL A 158 6.69 -16.68 2.24
CA VAL A 158 7.55 -15.69 2.92
C VAL A 158 8.91 -15.49 2.23
N SER A 159 9.43 -16.53 1.55
CA SER A 159 10.66 -16.43 0.76
C SER A 159 10.58 -15.39 -0.35
N GLU A 160 9.40 -15.18 -0.95
CA GLU A 160 9.22 -14.17 -2.01
C GLU A 160 9.30 -12.76 -1.42
N ALA A 161 8.77 -12.55 -0.22
CA ALA A 161 8.88 -11.30 0.51
C ALA A 161 10.34 -10.99 0.90
N ILE A 162 11.10 -12.02 1.30
CA ILE A 162 12.54 -11.92 1.58
C ILE A 162 13.31 -11.51 0.32
N GLU A 163 13.12 -12.21 -0.80
CA GLU A 163 13.80 -11.89 -2.05
C GLU A 163 13.41 -10.51 -2.57
N PHE A 164 12.15 -10.12 -2.39
CA PHE A 164 11.68 -8.79 -2.72
C PHE A 164 12.40 -7.70 -1.89
N ALA A 165 12.50 -7.86 -0.57
CA ALA A 165 13.25 -6.92 0.26
C ALA A 165 14.75 -6.84 -0.13
N ARG A 166 15.37 -7.98 -0.44
CA ARG A 166 16.76 -8.07 -0.91
C ARG A 166 16.97 -7.42 -2.29
N ALA A 167 15.97 -7.49 -3.17
CA ALA A 167 16.01 -6.86 -4.48
C ALA A 167 15.90 -5.33 -4.38
N VAL A 168 15.01 -4.83 -3.52
CA VAL A 168 14.80 -3.39 -3.29
C VAL A 168 15.96 -2.75 -2.53
N LYS A 169 16.58 -3.48 -1.57
CA LYS A 169 17.65 -2.99 -0.68
C LYS A 169 17.28 -1.70 0.06
N PRO A 170 16.14 -1.67 0.78
CA PRO A 170 15.67 -0.45 1.42
C PRO A 170 16.49 -0.12 2.67
N GLY A 171 16.43 1.13 3.12
CA GLY A 171 17.02 1.55 4.40
C GLY A 171 16.40 0.82 5.61
N ARG A 172 15.09 0.57 5.57
CA ARG A 172 14.33 -0.30 6.47
C ARG A 172 13.12 -0.92 5.75
N ALA A 173 12.58 -1.98 6.32
CA ALA A 173 11.33 -2.60 5.90
C ALA A 173 10.31 -2.66 7.05
N ILE A 174 9.04 -2.44 6.73
CA ILE A 174 7.91 -2.59 7.65
C ILE A 174 6.90 -3.59 7.08
N ALA A 175 6.29 -4.39 7.95
CA ALA A 175 5.27 -5.35 7.55
C ALA A 175 3.95 -4.67 7.16
N ILE A 176 3.32 -5.17 6.09
CA ILE A 176 1.91 -4.95 5.73
C ILE A 176 1.26 -6.29 5.41
N HIS A 177 -0.05 -6.30 5.14
CA HIS A 177 -0.78 -7.50 4.71
C HIS A 177 -0.62 -8.65 5.74
N ASP A 178 -0.82 -8.29 7.01
CA ASP A 178 -0.64 -9.11 8.22
C ASP A 178 -1.97 -9.59 8.82
N GLY A 179 -3.09 -8.97 8.45
CA GLY A 179 -4.40 -9.16 9.09
C GLY A 179 -4.99 -10.59 9.06
N LEU A 180 -4.44 -11.51 8.26
CA LEU A 180 -4.86 -12.92 8.24
C LEU A 180 -4.05 -13.81 9.20
N LEU A 181 -2.98 -13.29 9.80
CA LEU A 181 -2.13 -14.03 10.71
C LEU A 181 -2.63 -13.93 12.15
N ASN A 182 -2.45 -15.02 12.89
CA ASN A 182 -2.38 -14.96 14.34
C ASN A 182 -0.93 -14.71 14.79
N ASP A 183 -0.74 -14.45 16.08
CA ASP A 183 0.57 -14.14 16.67
C ASP A 183 1.65 -15.20 16.38
N ARG A 184 1.27 -16.49 16.32
CA ARG A 184 2.22 -17.58 16.05
C ARG A 184 2.70 -17.56 14.60
N GLY A 185 1.77 -17.35 13.66
CA GLY A 185 2.08 -17.24 12.24
C GLY A 185 2.95 -16.02 11.95
N ALA A 186 2.58 -14.87 12.52
CA ALA A 186 3.37 -13.64 12.45
C ALA A 186 4.80 -13.84 12.98
N ALA A 187 4.96 -14.39 14.19
CA ALA A 187 6.28 -14.59 14.79
C ALA A 187 7.23 -15.45 13.92
N ILE A 188 6.69 -16.43 13.18
CA ILE A 188 7.49 -17.25 12.25
C ILE A 188 7.94 -16.43 11.04
N SER A 189 7.01 -15.73 10.38
CA SER A 189 7.32 -14.92 9.21
C SER A 189 8.27 -13.76 9.56
N ASP A 190 8.03 -13.10 10.69
CA ASP A 190 8.86 -12.01 11.21
C ASP A 190 10.30 -12.47 11.43
N GLY A 191 10.48 -13.62 12.11
CA GLY A 191 11.80 -14.18 12.37
C GLY A 191 12.55 -14.59 11.09
N HIS A 192 11.84 -14.90 10.00
CA HIS A 192 12.46 -15.15 8.71
C HIS A 192 12.89 -13.85 8.01
N LEU A 193 12.03 -12.83 7.98
CA LEU A 193 12.38 -11.53 7.41
C LEU A 193 13.55 -10.88 8.16
N GLU A 194 13.53 -10.90 9.49
CA GLU A 194 14.61 -10.32 10.31
C GLU A 194 15.99 -10.96 10.02
N ARG A 195 16.04 -12.27 9.79
CA ARG A 195 17.30 -13.00 9.57
C ARG A 195 17.79 -12.93 8.13
N PHE A 196 16.89 -12.90 7.15
CA PHE A 196 17.23 -13.21 5.75
C PHE A 196 16.99 -12.08 4.76
N SER A 197 16.25 -11.03 5.14
CA SER A 197 15.96 -9.89 4.24
C SER A 197 17.15 -8.98 3.97
N GLU A 198 18.22 -9.07 4.76
CA GLU A 198 19.40 -8.18 4.70
C GLU A 198 19.06 -6.69 4.88
N THR A 199 17.90 -6.37 5.47
CA THR A 199 17.50 -5.01 5.84
C THR A 199 16.99 -4.97 7.27
N ARG A 200 16.96 -3.76 7.85
CA ARG A 200 16.33 -3.54 9.17
C ARG A 200 14.82 -3.74 9.01
N TYR A 201 14.29 -4.81 9.58
CA TYR A 201 12.87 -5.15 9.52
C TYR A 201 12.11 -4.83 10.81
N GLN A 202 10.85 -4.40 10.70
CA GLN A 202 9.94 -4.17 11.80
C GLN A 202 8.52 -4.61 11.47
N HIS A 203 7.87 -5.31 12.39
CA HIS A 203 6.43 -5.56 12.38
C HIS A 203 5.80 -4.72 13.49
N VAL A 204 4.91 -3.80 13.14
CA VAL A 204 4.30 -2.86 14.08
C VAL A 204 2.80 -3.07 14.17
N ALA A 205 2.23 -2.88 15.36
CA ALA A 205 0.80 -2.99 15.58
C ALA A 205 0.03 -1.88 14.84
N PRO A 206 -1.22 -2.14 14.40
CA PRO A 206 -2.12 -1.08 13.93
C PRO A 206 -2.21 0.10 14.92
N GLY A 207 -2.23 1.32 14.39
CA GLY A 207 -2.17 2.57 15.14
C GLY A 207 -0.75 3.05 15.48
N THR A 208 0.29 2.28 15.20
CA THR A 208 1.68 2.71 15.42
C THR A 208 2.11 3.73 14.36
N THR A 209 2.60 4.89 14.80
CA THR A 209 3.19 5.90 13.92
C THR A 209 4.72 5.81 13.89
N LEU A 210 5.28 5.82 12.69
CA LEU A 210 6.70 5.81 12.37
C LEU A 210 7.12 7.17 11.81
N THR A 211 8.34 7.58 12.13
CA THR A 211 9.03 8.77 11.58
C THR A 211 10.31 8.38 10.87
#